data_AF-A0A7G8H5Y6-F1
#
_entry.id   AF-A0A7G8H5Y6-F1
#
_cell.length_a   1.000
_cell.length_b   1.000
_cell.length_c   1.000
_cell.angle_alpha   90.00
_cell.angle_beta   90.00
_cell.angle_gamma   90.00
#
_symmetry.space_group_name_H-M   'P 1'
#
loop_
_entity.id
_entity.type
_entity.pdbx_description
1 polymer ?
#
loop_
_entity_poly.entity_id
_entity_poly.type
_entity_poly.pdbx_seq_one_letter_code
_entity_poly.pdbx_strand_id
1 'polypeptide(L)' 'MIFFRDPLSAHPHHADIEALGRLCDVYQIPFATNPQSGEAILDYLLSGKSEQELIPNHVLQTYVQGQKKVVEAG' A
#
# COMPACT_ATOMS: atom_id res chain seq x y z
N MET A 1 0.39 -2.68 -7.10
CA MET A 1 1.83 -2.38 -7.10
C MET A 1 2.59 -3.71 -7.11
N ILE A 2 3.49 -3.90 -8.08
CA ILE A 2 4.31 -5.12 -8.21
C ILE A 2 5.77 -4.71 -8.03
N PHE A 3 6.45 -5.26 -7.01
CA PHE A 3 7.83 -4.92 -6.68
C PHE A 3 8.57 -6.12 -6.12
N PHE A 4 9.19 -6.88 -7.00
CA PHE A 4 9.96 -8.06 -6.63
C PHE A 4 11.33 -7.63 -6.14
N ARG A 5 11.62 -8.01 -4.90
CA ARG A 5 12.90 -7.75 -4.23
C ARG A 5 13.67 -9.05 -4.09
N ASP A 6 14.99 -8.96 -4.10
CA ASP A 6 15.85 -10.09 -3.71
C ASP A 6 15.78 -10.25 -2.17
N PRO A 7 15.28 -11.40 -1.66
CA PRO A 7 15.17 -11.64 -0.22
C PRO A 7 16.46 -12.17 0.41
N LEU A 8 17.46 -12.56 -0.38
CA LEU A 8 18.68 -13.22 0.11
C LEU A 8 19.87 -12.26 0.23
N SER A 9 19.79 -11.10 -0.40
CA SER A 9 20.84 -10.07 -0.37
C SER A 9 20.44 -8.88 0.50
N ALA A 10 21.40 -8.36 1.28
CA ALA A 10 21.22 -7.09 1.97
C ALA A 10 21.18 -5.94 0.96
N HIS A 11 20.20 -5.04 1.12
CA HIS A 11 20.07 -3.84 0.29
C HIS A 11 20.52 -2.61 1.10
N PRO A 12 21.47 -1.80 0.59
CA PRO A 12 21.89 -0.56 1.25
C PRO A 12 20.75 0.43 1.50
N HIS A 13 19.66 0.32 0.73
CA HIS A 13 18.46 1.16 0.76
C HIS A 13 17.24 0.42 1.36
N HIS A 14 17.47 -0.44 2.36
CA HIS A 14 16.39 -1.23 2.97
C HIS A 14 15.25 -0.36 3.55
N ALA A 15 15.59 0.80 4.12
CA ALA A 15 14.62 1.74 4.67
C ALA A 15 13.62 2.24 3.61
N ASP A 16 14.08 2.46 2.37
CA ASP A 16 13.22 2.92 1.27
C ASP A 16 12.25 1.81 0.81
N ILE A 17 12.72 0.55 0.80
CA ILE A 17 11.89 -0.62 0.50
C ILE A 17 10.75 -0.74 1.52
N GLU A 18 11.06 -0.56 2.80
CA GLU A 18 10.05 -0.57 3.87
C GLU A 18 9.11 0.64 3.79
N ALA A 19 9.63 1.83 3.48
CA ALA A 19 8.83 3.04 3.32
C ALA A 19 7.80 2.89 2.19
N LEU A 20 8.19 2.26 1.07
CA LEU A 20 7.29 1.98 -0.05
C LEU A 20 6.19 0.99 0.34
N GLY A 21 6.52 -0.08 1.07
CA GLY A 21 5.54 -1.03 1.60
C GLY A 21 4.54 -0.35 2.53
N ARG A 22 5.03 0.47 3.47
CA ARG A 22 4.19 1.27 4.38
C ARG A 22 3.22 2.18 3.63
N LEU A 23 3.65 2.82 2.54
CA LEU A 23 2.75 3.64 1.72
C LEU A 23 1.65 2.78 1.09
N CYS A 24 1.98 1.60 0.58
CA CYS A 24 0.98 0.68 0.04
C CYS A 24 -0.04 0.29 1.12
N ASP A 25 0.40 0.00 2.34
CA ASP A 25 -0.49 -0.35 3.46
C ASP A 25 -1.41 0.82 3.85
N VAL A 26 -0.86 2.04 3.96
CA VAL A 26 -1.62 3.25 4.30
C VAL A 26 -2.71 3.52 3.27
N TYR A 27 -2.39 3.42 1.98
CA TYR A 27 -3.32 3.70 0.90
C TYR A 27 -4.10 2.47 0.41
N GLN A 28 -3.98 1.33 1.10
CA GLN A 28 -4.63 0.06 0.76
C GLN A 28 -4.40 -0.36 -0.71
N ILE A 29 -3.21 -0.09 -1.23
CA ILE A 29 -2.81 -0.48 -2.58
C ILE A 29 -2.37 -1.95 -2.55
N PRO A 30 -2.93 -2.84 -3.39
CA PRO A 30 -2.46 -4.21 -3.48
C PRO A 30 -0.96 -4.26 -3.78
N PHE A 31 -0.19 -4.98 -2.96
CA PHE A 31 1.28 -4.96 -3.00
C PHE A 31 1.85 -6.38 -3.15
N ALA A 32 2.39 -6.69 -4.33
CA ALA A 32 3.06 -7.96 -4.58
C ALA A 32 4.58 -7.81 -4.43
N THR A 33 5.17 -8.65 -3.58
CA THR A 33 6.64 -8.72 -3.39
C THR A 33 7.27 -9.97 -4.01
N ASN A 34 6.45 -10.85 -4.59
CA ASN A 34 6.86 -12.06 -5.30
C ASN A 34 5.89 -12.36 -6.48
N PRO A 35 6.31 -13.19 -7.46
CA PRO A 35 5.50 -13.52 -8.63
C PRO A 35 4.11 -14.07 -8.32
N GLN A 36 3.99 -14.98 -7.36
CA GLN A 36 2.73 -15.64 -7.02
C GLN A 36 1.70 -14.65 -6.45
N SER A 37 2.13 -13.72 -5.59
CA SER A 37 1.27 -12.61 -5.14
C SER A 37 0.90 -11.67 -6.29
N GLY A 38 1.79 -11.49 -7.28
CA GLY A 38 1.53 -10.70 -8.47
C GLY A 38 0.47 -11.32 -9.37
N GLU A 39 0.55 -12.63 -9.58
CA GLU A 39 -0.45 -13.43 -10.31
C GLU A 39 -1.82 -13.32 -9.64
N ALA A 40 -1.91 -13.52 -8.32
CA ALA A 40 -3.17 -13.39 -7.59
C ALA A 40 -3.79 -11.98 -7.72
N ILE A 41 -2.97 -10.93 -7.67
CA ILE A 41 -3.46 -9.55 -7.89
C ILE A 41 -3.95 -9.37 -9.33
N LEU A 42 -3.23 -9.90 -10.32
CA LEU A 42 -3.63 -9.82 -11.71
C LEU A 42 -4.96 -10.55 -11.95
N ASP A 43 -5.09 -11.78 -11.45
CA ASP A 43 -6.32 -12.57 -11.54
C ASP A 43 -7.51 -11.85 -10.90
N TYR A 44 -7.30 -11.24 -9.73
CA TYR A 44 -8.33 -10.43 -9.08
C TYR A 44 -8.78 -9.27 -9.97
N LEU A 45 -7.85 -8.51 -10.56
CA LEU A 45 -8.16 -7.39 -11.45
C LEU A 45 -8.85 -7.84 -12.74
N LEU A 46 -8.38 -8.93 -13.35
CA LEU A 46 -8.97 -9.48 -14.57
C LEU A 46 -10.36 -10.09 -14.34
N SER A 47 -10.66 -10.55 -13.12
CA SER A 47 -11.97 -11.12 -12.77
C SER A 47 -13.12 -10.11 -12.73
N GLY A 48 -12.86 -8.81 -12.94
CA GLY A 48 -13.87 -7.76 -12.89
C GLY A 48 -14.39 -7.46 -11.47
N LYS A 49 -13.77 -8.04 -10.43
CA LYS A 49 -14.12 -7.80 -9.02
C LYS A 49 -13.60 -6.47 -8.48
N SER A 50 -12.87 -5.69 -9.28
CA SER A 50 -12.28 -4.41 -8.89
C SER A 50 -13.29 -3.30 -8.58
N GLU A 51 -14.58 -3.51 -8.86
CA GLU A 51 -15.65 -2.55 -8.54
C GLU A 51 -16.18 -2.66 -7.10
N GLN A 52 -15.62 -3.58 -6.30
CA GLN A 52 -15.97 -3.67 -4.88
C GLN A 52 -15.63 -2.35 -4.17
N GLU A 53 -16.59 -1.84 -3.40
CA GLU A 53 -16.41 -0.61 -2.61
C GLU A 53 -15.16 -0.73 -1.75
N LEU A 54 -14.27 0.26 -1.88
CA LEU A 54 -13.03 0.30 -1.10
C LEU A 54 -13.41 0.37 0.39
N ILE A 55 -12.96 -0.61 1.17
CA ILE A 55 -13.09 -0.57 2.63
C ILE A 55 -12.30 0.64 3.12
N PRO A 56 -12.92 1.66 3.74
CA PRO A 56 -12.18 2.87 4.12
C PRO A 56 -11.08 2.59 5.15
N ASN A 57 -9.88 3.12 4.92
CA ASN A 57 -8.84 3.14 5.96
C ASN A 57 -9.20 4.16 7.06
N HIS A 58 -9.90 3.72 8.10
CA HIS A 58 -10.32 4.58 9.22
C HIS A 58 -9.15 5.24 9.96
N VAL A 59 -7.97 4.60 10.01
CA VAL A 59 -6.78 5.16 10.65
C VAL A 59 -6.27 6.36 9.84
N LEU A 60 -6.15 6.20 8.52
CA LEU A 60 -5.74 7.28 7.62
C LEU A 60 -6.75 8.45 7.66
N GLN A 61 -8.06 8.16 7.65
CA GLN A 61 -9.10 9.18 7.75
C GLN A 61 -8.98 9.98 9.05
N THR A 62 -8.77 9.30 10.17
CA THR A 62 -8.59 9.94 11.48
C THR A 62 -7.35 10.82 11.50
N TYR A 63 -6.23 10.33 10.96
CA TYR A 63 -4.99 11.09 10.86
C TYR A 63 -5.17 12.38 10.03
N VAL A 64 -5.76 12.27 8.84
CA VAL A 64 -6.00 13.41 7.94
C VAL A 64 -6.92 14.43 8.61
N GLN A 65 -7.98 13.98 9.30
CA GLN A 65 -8.88 14.88 10.01
C GLN A 65 -8.18 15.59 11.18
N GLY A 66 -7.27 14.90 11.88
CA GLY A 66 -6.43 15.51 12.91
C GLY A 66 -5.49 16.59 12.35
N GLN A 67 -4.86 16.32 11.21
CA GLN A 67 -3.97 17.29 10.53
C GLN A 67 -4.73 18.55 10.11
N LYS A 68 -5.94 18.42 9.55
CA LYS A 68 -6.77 19.57 9.17
C LYS A 68 -7.05 20.51 10.35
N LYS A 69 -7.37 19.95 11.52
CA LYS A 69 -7.61 20.74 12.75
C LYS A 69 -6.38 21.54 13.20
N VAL A 70 -5.17 21.02 13.01
CA VAL A 70 -3.93 21.75 13.36
C VAL A 70 -3.70 22.90 12.40
N VAL A 71 -3.91 22.68 11.10
CA VAL A 71 -3.78 23.71 10.06
C VAL A 71 -4.81 24.83 10.26
N GLU A 72 -6.04 24.49 10.63
CA GLU A 72 -7.11 25.46 10.90
C GLU A 72 -6.91 26.25 12.21
N ALA A 73 -6.05 25.77 13.12
CA ALA A 73 -5.79 26.39 14.41
C ALA A 73 -4.55 27.33 14.42
N GLY A 74 -3.77 27.35 13.33
CA GLY A 74 -2.62 28.25 13.15
C GLY A 74 -2.94 29.44 12.26
#